data_AF-A0A1Y4GDE7-F1
#
_entry.id   AF-A0A1Y4GDE7-F1
#
_cell.length_a   1.000
_cell.length_b   1.000
_cell.length_c   1.000
_cell.angle_alpha   90.00
_cell.angle_beta   90.00
_cell.angle_gamma   90.00
#
_symmetry.space_group_name_H-M   'P 1'
#
loop_
_entity.id
_entity.type
_entity.pdbx_description
1 polymer ?
#
loop_
_entity_poly.entity_id
_entity_poly.type
_entity_poly.pdbx_seq_one_letter_code
_entity_poly.pdbx_strand_id
1 'polypeptide(L)'
;MLVFQMDGVANGEAVSRTVALRTHDAYRLIATMTALTALALVEGKATEGIGFAAEMVDPDWAVSVLRQSPSLDAFEIADRRYGENAIEEGVI
;
A
#
# COMPACT_ATOMS: atom_id res chain seq x y z
N MET A 1 10.41 -8.65 4.74
CA MET A 1 9.07 -8.23 5.19
C MET A 1 9.06 -6.71 5.26
N LEU A 2 8.01 -6.08 4.74
CA LEU A 2 7.81 -4.64 4.78
C LEU A 2 6.48 -4.38 5.48
N VAL A 3 6.46 -3.47 6.45
CA VAL A 3 5.24 -3.12 7.20
C VAL A 3 5.11 -1.61 7.19
N PHE A 4 3.94 -1.14 6.77
CA PHE A 4 3.59 0.28 6.70
C PHE A 4 2.35 0.50 7.55
N GLN A 5 2.46 1.32 8.58
CA GLN A 5 1.31 1.78 9.36
C GLN A 5 1.03 3.24 9.03
N MET A 6 -0.24 3.58 8.88
CA MET A 6 -0.71 4.93 8.70
C MET A 6 -1.85 5.21 9.67
N ASP A 7 -1.65 6.21 10.51
CA ASP A 7 -2.64 6.68 11.47
C ASP A 7 -3.27 7.98 10.95
N GLY A 8 -4.58 8.13 11.12
CA GLY A 8 -5.30 9.29 10.60
C GLY A 8 -6.75 9.35 11.06
N VAL A 9 -7.53 10.19 10.39
CA VAL A 9 -8.97 10.34 10.63
C VAL A 9 -9.72 10.02 9.33
N ALA A 10 -10.68 9.10 9.40
CA ALA A 10 -11.57 8.75 8.30
C ALA A 10 -13.02 8.82 8.78
N ASN A 11 -13.88 9.52 8.03
CA ASN A 11 -15.30 9.71 8.39
C ASN A 11 -15.51 10.26 9.82
N GLY A 12 -14.57 11.09 10.31
CA GLY A 12 -14.61 11.66 11.67
C GLY A 12 -14.11 10.75 12.79
N GLU A 13 -13.72 9.51 12.48
CA GLU A 13 -13.17 8.55 13.44
C GLU A 13 -11.66 8.39 13.28
N ALA A 14 -10.94 8.26 14.40
CA ALA A 14 -9.53 7.93 14.39
C ALA A 14 -9.32 6.48 13.93
N VAL A 15 -8.49 6.31 12.90
CA VAL A 15 -8.22 5.02 12.24
C VAL A 15 -6.72 4.78 12.14
N SER A 16 -6.33 3.53 12.29
CA SER A 16 -5.00 3.03 11.95
C SER A 16 -5.13 1.97 10.87
N ARG A 17 -4.40 2.12 9.76
CA ARG A 17 -4.32 1.13 8.68
C ARG A 17 -2.89 0.62 8.58
N THR A 18 -2.73 -0.68 8.72
CA THR A 18 -1.46 -1.38 8.55
C THR A 18 -1.48 -2.23 7.29
N VAL A 19 -0.46 -2.09 6.45
CA VAL A 19 -0.20 -2.96 5.31
C VAL A 19 1.08 -3.74 5.57
N ALA A 20 0.99 -5.07 5.52
CA ALA A 20 2.13 -5.98 5.63
C ALA A 20 2.36 -6.72 4.32
N LEU A 21 3.61 -6.67 3.84
CA LEU A 21 4.06 -7.33 2.62
C LEU A 21 5.18 -8.29 2.97
N ARG A 22 5.08 -9.53 2.50
CA ARG A 22 6.18 -10.48 2.50
C ARG A 22 6.65 -10.68 1.07
N THR A 23 7.95 -10.53 0.86
CA THR A 23 8.62 -10.78 -0.41
C THR A 23 9.97 -11.41 -0.10
N HIS A 24 10.35 -12.38 -0.93
CA HIS A 24 11.69 -12.96 -0.96
C HIS A 24 12.65 -12.15 -1.85
N ASP A 25 12.13 -11.21 -2.65
CA ASP A 25 12.91 -10.37 -3.57
C ASP A 25 12.26 -8.98 -3.74
N ALA A 26 12.72 -8.04 -2.91
CA ALA A 26 12.24 -6.66 -2.95
C ALA A 26 12.57 -5.94 -4.27
N TYR A 27 13.65 -6.32 -4.97
CA TYR A 27 14.00 -5.71 -6.26
C TYR A 27 13.03 -6.13 -7.36
N ARG A 28 12.55 -7.38 -7.35
CA ARG A 28 11.48 -7.81 -8.27
C ARG A 28 10.16 -7.09 -8.02
N LEU A 29 9.84 -6.81 -6.75
CA LEU A 29 8.66 -6.01 -6.40
C LEU A 29 8.79 -4.58 -6.93
N ILE A 30 9.95 -3.94 -6.72
CA ILE A 30 10.25 -2.60 -7.26
C ILE A 30 10.18 -2.61 -8.80
N ALA A 31 10.83 -3.57 -9.46
CA ALA A 31 10.82 -3.69 -10.91
C ALA A 31 9.41 -3.88 -11.48
N THR A 32 8.56 -4.65 -10.78
CA THR A 32 7.14 -4.82 -11.13
C THR A 32 6.43 -3.47 -11.12
N MET A 33 6.55 -2.71 -10.02
CA MET A 33 5.92 -1.39 -9.93
C MET A 33 6.46 -0.42 -10.99
N THR A 34 7.78 -0.41 -11.22
CA THR A 34 8.41 0.40 -12.28
C THR A 34 7.86 0.05 -13.66
N ALA A 35 7.65 -1.23 -13.97
CA ALA A 35 7.06 -1.65 -15.24
C ALA A 35 5.60 -1.18 -15.38
N LEU A 36 4.80 -1.26 -14.31
CA LEU A 36 3.42 -0.73 -14.32
C LEU A 36 3.39 0.79 -14.56
N THR A 37 4.31 1.53 -13.92
CA THR A 37 4.45 2.98 -14.15
C THR A 37 4.87 3.29 -15.59
N ALA A 38 5.82 2.54 -16.15
CA ALA A 38 6.26 2.71 -17.53
C ALA A 38 5.13 2.43 -18.54
N LEU A 39 4.29 1.42 -18.27
CA LEU A 39 3.10 1.15 -19.08
C LEU A 39 2.10 2.31 -19.03
N ALA A 40 1.79 2.82 -17.83
CA ALA A 40 0.90 3.98 -17.68
C ALA A 40 1.42 5.22 -18.43
N LEU A 41 2.74 5.43 -18.45
CA LEU A 41 3.38 6.49 -19.22
C LEU A 41 3.15 6.32 -20.73
N VAL A 42 3.39 5.11 -21.27
CA VAL A 42 3.19 4.81 -22.70
C VAL A 42 1.72 4.94 -23.11
N GLU A 43 0.78 4.66 -22.20
CA GLU A 43 -0.66 4.84 -22.41
C GLU A 43 -1.12 6.30 -22.36
N GLY A 44 -0.22 7.26 -22.14
CA GLY A 44 -0.54 8.69 -22.11
C GLY A 44 -1.26 9.14 -20.84
N LYS A 45 -1.14 8.38 -19.73
CA LYS A 45 -1.69 8.78 -18.43
C LYS A 45 -0.84 9.84 -17.70
N ALA A 46 0.34 10.13 -18.22
CA ALA A 46 1.23 11.15 -17.67
C ALA A 46 0.87 12.54 -18.18
N THR A 47 0.89 13.53 -17.28
CA THR A 47 0.96 14.94 -17.66
C THR A 47 2.34 15.29 -18.20
N GLU A 48 2.46 16.32 -19.02
CA GLU A 48 3.77 16.80 -19.49
C GLU A 48 4.72 17.13 -18.32
N GLY A 49 5.99 16.74 -18.44
CA GLY A 49 7.03 17.03 -17.46
C GLY A 49 7.42 15.82 -16.59
N ILE A 50 7.86 16.11 -15.36
CA ILE A 50 8.22 15.10 -14.36
C ILE A 50 7.00 14.85 -13.49
N GLY A 51 6.63 13.59 -13.30
CA GLY A 51 5.53 13.17 -12.43
C GLY A 51 5.89 11.97 -11.56
N PHE A 52 5.04 11.69 -10.58
CA PHE A 52 5.17 10.55 -9.69
C PHE A 52 4.27 9.40 -10.13
N ALA A 53 4.69 8.16 -9.86
CA ALA A 53 3.88 6.98 -10.13
C ALA A 53 2.47 7.07 -9.51
N ALA A 54 2.36 7.69 -8.33
CA ALA A 54 1.10 7.90 -7.62
C ALA A 54 0.11 8.81 -8.36
N GLU A 55 0.56 9.61 -9.33
CA GLU A 55 -0.28 10.49 -10.14
C GLU A 55 -0.78 9.79 -11.42
N MET A 56 -0.05 8.78 -11.89
CA MET A 56 -0.28 8.12 -13.19
C MET A 56 -0.95 6.75 -13.05
N VAL A 57 -0.77 6.10 -11.90
CA VAL A 57 -1.18 4.72 -11.67
C VAL A 57 -2.36 4.71 -10.70
N ASP A 58 -3.47 4.13 -11.16
CA ASP A 58 -4.61 3.87 -10.29
C ASP A 58 -4.21 2.95 -9.13
N PRO A 59 -4.39 3.36 -7.87
CA PRO A 59 -3.88 2.63 -6.72
C PRO A 59 -4.59 1.29 -6.51
N ASP A 60 -5.90 1.23 -6.77
CA ASP A 60 -6.70 0.01 -6.58
C ASP A 60 -6.30 -1.06 -7.60
N TRP A 61 -6.13 -0.66 -8.86
CA TRP A 61 -5.61 -1.50 -9.91
C TRP A 61 -4.18 -1.98 -9.61
N ALA A 62 -3.27 -1.08 -9.20
CA ALA A 62 -1.89 -1.45 -8.88
C ALA A 62 -1.82 -2.47 -7.74
N VAL A 63 -2.58 -2.26 -6.66
CA VAL A 63 -2.66 -3.23 -5.55
C VAL A 63 -3.22 -4.57 -6.03
N SER A 64 -4.25 -4.56 -6.88
CA SER A 64 -4.83 -5.77 -7.46
C SER A 64 -3.81 -6.58 -8.29
N VAL A 65 -3.02 -5.89 -9.11
CA VAL A 65 -1.95 -6.52 -9.92
C VAL A 65 -0.81 -7.02 -9.03
N LEU A 66 -0.35 -6.21 -8.07
CA LEU A 66 0.73 -6.58 -7.17
C LEU A 66 0.38 -7.80 -6.31
N ARG A 67 -0.87 -7.92 -5.83
CA ARG A 67 -1.35 -9.09 -5.09
C ARG A 67 -1.27 -10.40 -5.88
N GLN A 68 -1.31 -10.32 -7.21
CA GLN A 68 -1.18 -11.47 -8.11
C GLN A 68 0.27 -11.71 -8.54
N SER A 69 1.20 -10.83 -8.16
CA SER A 69 2.60 -10.93 -8.55
C SER A 69 3.30 -12.05 -7.76
N PRO A 70 4.09 -12.90 -8.43
CA PRO A 70 4.93 -13.90 -7.77
C PRO A 70 6.06 -13.26 -6.95
N SER A 71 6.24 -11.94 -7.04
CA SER A 71 7.19 -11.18 -6.22
C SER A 71 6.69 -10.99 -4.77
N LEU A 72 5.43 -11.29 -4.48
CA LEU A 72 4.87 -11.27 -3.12
C LEU A 72 4.56 -12.69 -2.63
N ASP A 73 5.04 -13.02 -1.44
CA ASP A 73 4.71 -14.26 -0.74
C ASP A 73 3.51 -14.08 0.21
N ALA A 74 3.16 -12.83 0.54
CA ALA A 74 1.97 -12.46 1.30
C ALA A 74 1.67 -10.95 1.16
N PHE A 75 0.39 -10.60 1.20
CA PHE A 75 -0.13 -9.23 1.26
C PHE A 75 -1.29 -9.21 2.25
N GLU A 76 -1.17 -8.44 3.33
CA GLU A 76 -2.23 -8.30 4.34
C GLU A 76 -2.53 -6.83 4.61
N ILE A 77 -3.82 -6.52 4.81
CA ILE A 77 -4.28 -5.23 5.32
C ILE A 77 -4.97 -5.50 6.65
N ALA A 78 -4.57 -4.78 7.68
CA ALA A 78 -5.22 -4.78 8.97
C ALA A 78 -5.65 -3.35 9.30
N ASP A 79 -6.96 -3.15 9.44
CA ASP A 79 -7.53 -1.91 9.94
C ASP A 79 -7.79 -2.05 11.43
N ARG A 80 -7.51 -0.99 12.19
CA ARG A 80 -7.86 -0.88 13.61
C ARG A 80 -8.54 0.45 13.87
N ARG A 81 -9.65 0.42 14.59
CA ARG A 81 -10.24 1.65 15.14
C ARG A 81 -9.53 2.01 16.43
N TYR A 82 -9.31 3.30 16.66
CA TYR A 82 -8.76 3.77 17.92
C TYR A 82 -9.71 3.37 19.07
N GLY A 83 -9.21 2.56 20.02
CA GLY A 83 -9.98 2.03 21.16
C GLY A 83 -10.29 0.53 21.12
N GLU A 84 -10.12 -0.17 19.99
CA GLU A 84 -10.37 -1.64 19.92
C GLU A 84 -9.34 -2.48 20.70
N ASN A 85 -8.20 -1.88 21.06
CA ASN A 85 -7.21 -2.42 22.00
C ASN A 85 -6.86 -1.40 23.09
N ALA A 86 -7.84 -0.65 23.60
CA ALA A 86 -7.71 -0.16 24.97
C ALA A 86 -7.71 -1.40 25.88
N ILE A 87 -6.57 -2.09 25.94
CA ILE A 87 -6.22 -2.93 27.07
C ILE A 87 -6.51 -2.05 28.28
N GLU A 88 -7.40 -2.50 29.17
CA GLU A 88 -7.63 -1.87 30.46
C GLU A 88 -6.26 -1.66 31.12
N GLU A 89 -5.69 -0.46 30.96
CA GLU A 89 -4.54 -0.03 31.72
C GLU A 89 -5.03 0.12 33.16
N GLY A 90 -4.80 -0.92 33.96
CA GLY A 90 -4.82 -0.85 35.41
C GLY A 90 -6.18 -0.96 36.09
N VAL A 91 -6.67 -2.18 36.26
CA VAL A 91 -7.29 -2.57 37.54
C VAL A 91 -6.25 -3.34 38.34
N ILE A 92 -5.49 -2.61 39.16
CA ILE A 92 -4.87 -3.13 40.39
C ILE A 92 -5.18 -2.11 41.48
#